data_AF-A0A7V2AV19-F1
#
_entry.id   AF-A0A7V2AV19-F1
#
_cell.length_a   1.000
_cell.length_b   1.000
_cell.length_c   1.000
_cell.angle_alpha   90.00
_cell.angle_beta   90.00
_cell.angle_gamma   90.00
#
_symmetry.space_group_name_H-M   'P 1'
#
loop_
_entity.id
_entity.type
_entity.pdbx_description
1 polymer ?
#
loop_
_entity_poly.entity_id
_entity_poly.type
_entity_poly.pdbx_seq_one_letter_code
_entity_poly.pdbx_strand_id
1 'polypeptide(L)'
;MAGRSTRRKKAKSSKGGAVSIGWLAIFLACAAALFFAMARYAESPRGKAFLLDLGFDRYYPEVQASIGGLISKGAGDAGMPAGSISLSETDARGQPGPVVAVTGALPRDRSLLQLNVSIDRAIGAGGGRVRACVEKRGGSVIEMEIGTRRTVTHRCEFRISRRSVESQERPAGPAITVIVDDFGYFNNRRVKEFLALDVPFTVSVIPGLEHSENICRQAREAGKEVICHLPMEPENDGSDQGDIPLVRTAMSGAGIEKIVEKALESTPGVIGMNNHMGSKATADMRVMRSVMKVCRRKGLFFVDSYTTGKSVVDEAAEKEGVRTLRNDLFLDNKGEDVRENMRKAISIASRSGSVTVIMHVRKGNAEHLQWFAQEARREGVRLIRLTEMMGR
;
A
#
# COMPACT_ATOMS: atom_id res chain seq x y z
N MET A 1 34.73 -96.04 48.48
CA MET A 1 33.89 -97.02 47.75
C MET A 1 33.62 -96.48 46.36
N ALA A 2 33.89 -97.30 45.35
CA ALA A 2 33.81 -96.96 43.94
C ALA A 2 32.36 -96.83 43.44
N GLY A 3 32.14 -95.95 42.45
CA GLY A 3 30.88 -95.82 41.72
C GLY A 3 31.07 -95.11 40.39
N ARG A 4 31.10 -95.89 39.30
CA ARG A 4 31.29 -95.51 37.89
C ARG A 4 30.24 -94.49 37.38
N SER A 5 30.62 -93.79 36.31
CA SER A 5 29.88 -93.71 35.02
C SER A 5 29.42 -92.32 34.52
N THR A 6 29.69 -92.13 33.22
CA THR A 6 28.90 -91.42 32.19
C THR A 6 28.99 -89.89 32.01
N ARG A 7 29.79 -89.57 30.98
CA ARG A 7 29.74 -88.41 30.08
C ARG A 7 28.31 -88.24 29.48
N ARG A 8 27.72 -87.04 29.51
CA ARG A 8 26.68 -86.66 28.54
C ARG A 8 26.82 -85.17 28.14
N LYS A 9 27.16 -84.97 26.86
CA LYS A 9 27.22 -83.69 26.16
C LYS A 9 25.88 -82.96 26.29
N LYS A 10 25.86 -81.75 26.86
CA LYS A 10 24.79 -80.78 26.61
C LYS A 10 25.03 -80.20 25.21
N ALA A 11 24.15 -80.53 24.28
CA ALA A 11 24.07 -79.87 22.98
C ALA A 11 23.79 -78.38 23.21
N LYS A 12 24.71 -77.51 22.77
CA LYS A 12 24.41 -76.10 22.52
C LYS A 12 23.47 -76.05 21.32
N SER A 13 22.17 -76.03 21.58
CA SER A 13 21.17 -75.63 20.59
C SER A 13 21.23 -74.10 20.48
N SER A 14 21.57 -73.64 19.29
CA SER A 14 21.44 -72.25 18.87
C SER A 14 19.98 -71.83 18.95
N LYS A 15 19.60 -71.07 19.97
CA LYS A 15 18.39 -70.26 19.91
C LYS A 15 18.76 -68.96 19.18
N GLY A 16 18.61 -68.99 17.86
CA GLY A 16 18.46 -67.77 17.09
C GLY A 16 17.34 -66.96 17.71
N GLY A 17 17.63 -65.70 18.06
CA GLY A 17 16.66 -64.79 18.66
C GLY A 17 15.53 -64.57 17.67
N ALA A 18 14.39 -65.23 17.89
CA ALA A 18 13.17 -64.92 17.18
C ALA A 18 12.72 -63.52 17.63
N VAL A 19 12.83 -62.54 16.74
CA VAL A 19 12.26 -61.20 16.95
C VAL A 19 10.76 -61.40 17.14
N SER A 20 10.23 -61.03 18.30
CA SER A 20 8.80 -61.09 18.58
C SER A 20 8.03 -60.32 17.50
N ILE A 21 6.92 -60.88 17.01
CA ILE A 21 6.06 -60.27 15.97
C ILE A 21 5.66 -58.84 16.38
N GLY A 22 5.48 -58.57 17.68
CA GLY A 22 5.22 -57.23 18.21
C GLY A 22 6.38 -56.24 18.02
N TRP A 23 7.62 -56.70 18.17
CA TRP A 23 8.82 -55.88 17.91
C TRP A 23 9.00 -55.58 16.43
N LEU A 24 8.69 -56.53 15.55
CA LEU A 24 8.74 -56.32 14.10
C LEU A 24 7.67 -55.29 13.65
N ALA A 25 6.45 -55.36 14.22
CA ALA A 25 5.39 -54.40 13.92
C ALA A 25 5.73 -52.97 14.38
N ILE A 26 6.30 -52.82 15.59
CA ILE A 26 6.76 -51.51 16.10
C ILE A 26 7.89 -50.96 15.21
N PHE A 27 8.87 -51.80 14.85
CA PHE A 27 9.96 -51.39 13.98
C PHE A 27 9.48 -50.91 12.61
N LEU A 28 8.56 -51.65 11.97
CA LEU A 28 7.96 -51.26 10.69
C LEU A 28 7.16 -49.96 10.80
N ALA A 29 6.40 -49.77 11.89
CA ALA A 29 5.67 -48.53 12.15
C ALA A 29 6.62 -47.34 12.33
N CYS A 30 7.71 -47.49 13.09
CA CYS A 30 8.74 -46.47 13.24
C CYS A 30 9.45 -46.17 11.91
N ALA A 31 9.78 -47.20 11.13
CA ALA A 31 10.41 -47.04 9.81
C ALA A 31 9.49 -46.31 8.82
N ALA A 32 8.19 -46.64 8.82
CA ALA A 32 7.19 -45.94 8.01
C ALA A 32 7.04 -44.47 8.47
N ALA A 33 6.93 -44.22 9.78
CA ALA A 33 6.85 -42.86 10.31
C ALA A 33 8.10 -42.03 9.95
N LEU A 34 9.29 -42.62 10.04
CA LEU A 34 10.54 -41.98 9.63
C LEU A 34 10.56 -41.71 8.12
N PHE A 35 10.11 -42.66 7.31
CA PHE A 35 9.99 -42.48 5.86
C PHE A 35 9.05 -41.31 5.52
N PHE A 36 7.86 -41.25 6.12
CA PHE A 36 6.93 -40.14 5.92
C PHE A 36 7.51 -38.80 6.40
N ALA A 37 8.21 -38.78 7.54
CA ALA A 37 8.87 -37.58 8.04
C ALA A 37 9.97 -37.10 7.07
N MET A 38 10.78 -38.01 6.53
CA MET A 38 11.81 -37.69 5.54
C MET A 38 11.19 -37.23 4.20
N ALA A 39 10.12 -37.87 3.74
CA ALA A 39 9.41 -37.46 2.53
C ALA A 39 8.83 -36.04 2.68
N ARG A 40 8.16 -35.75 3.80
CA ARG A 40 7.65 -34.39 4.10
C ARG A 40 8.77 -33.37 4.23
N TYR A 41 9.90 -33.75 4.82
CA TYR A 41 11.07 -32.87 4.89
C TYR A 41 11.60 -32.57 3.49
N ALA A 42 11.80 -33.59 2.64
CA ALA A 42 12.28 -33.45 1.27
C ALA A 42 11.38 -32.56 0.39
N GLU A 43 10.07 -32.55 0.65
CA GLU A 43 9.12 -31.66 -0.03
C GLU A 43 9.12 -30.22 0.50
N SER A 44 9.63 -29.99 1.71
CA SER A 44 9.74 -28.64 2.29
C SER A 44 10.80 -27.79 1.55
N PRO A 45 10.70 -26.45 1.57
CA PRO A 45 11.74 -25.58 1.00
C PRO A 45 13.15 -25.89 1.52
N ARG A 46 13.28 -26.16 2.83
CA ARG A 46 14.54 -26.56 3.46
C ARG A 46 15.07 -27.89 2.95
N GLY A 47 14.20 -28.88 2.76
CA GLY A 47 14.60 -30.18 2.21
C GLY A 47 15.03 -30.09 0.76
N LYS A 48 14.33 -29.30 -0.07
CA LYS A 48 14.73 -29.04 -1.46
C LYS A 48 16.08 -28.33 -1.55
N ALA A 49 16.33 -27.33 -0.70
CA ALA A 49 17.63 -26.67 -0.60
C ALA A 49 18.74 -27.65 -0.17
N PHE A 50 18.45 -28.55 0.77
CA PHE A 50 19.37 -29.61 1.19
C PHE A 50 19.66 -30.61 0.06
N LEU A 51 18.65 -31.04 -0.69
CA LEU A 51 18.81 -31.93 -1.85
C LEU A 51 19.62 -31.26 -2.96
N LEU A 52 19.42 -29.96 -3.19
CA LEU A 52 20.25 -29.20 -4.13
C LEU A 52 21.73 -29.20 -3.70
N ASP A 53 22.02 -29.02 -2.40
CA ASP A 53 23.40 -29.09 -1.88
C ASP A 53 24.04 -30.50 -2.00
N LEU A 54 23.22 -31.56 -2.13
CA LEU A 54 23.68 -32.92 -2.41
C LEU A 54 23.90 -33.20 -3.90
N GLY A 55 23.61 -32.24 -4.79
CA GLY A 55 23.81 -32.37 -6.25
C GLY A 55 22.56 -32.79 -7.03
N PHE A 56 21.36 -32.70 -6.43
CA PHE A 56 20.11 -32.94 -7.15
C PHE A 56 19.64 -31.66 -7.84
N ASP A 57 20.29 -31.31 -8.95
CA ASP A 57 20.11 -30.05 -9.67
C ASP A 57 18.69 -29.78 -10.16
N ARG A 58 17.86 -30.83 -10.33
CA ARG A 58 16.43 -30.70 -10.71
C ARG A 58 15.62 -29.80 -9.77
N TYR A 59 16.05 -29.64 -8.52
CA TYR A 59 15.37 -28.79 -7.53
C TYR A 59 15.79 -27.32 -7.63
N TYR A 60 16.77 -26.98 -8.47
CA TYR A 60 17.28 -25.62 -8.61
C TYR A 60 16.18 -24.58 -8.88
N PRO A 61 15.24 -24.76 -9.83
CA PRO A 61 14.22 -23.76 -10.12
C PRO A 61 13.28 -23.50 -8.94
N GLU A 62 12.90 -24.55 -8.21
CA GLU A 62 12.03 -24.44 -7.04
C GLU A 62 12.73 -23.76 -5.87
N VAL A 63 14.00 -24.10 -5.63
CA VAL A 63 14.82 -23.47 -4.59
C VAL A 63 15.07 -22.00 -4.93
N GLN A 64 15.38 -21.69 -6.19
CA GLN A 64 15.54 -20.32 -6.65
C GLN A 64 14.25 -19.51 -6.47
N ALA A 65 13.10 -20.02 -6.93
CA ALA A 65 11.82 -19.33 -6.76
C ALA A 65 11.49 -19.11 -5.27
N SER A 66 11.70 -20.12 -4.42
CA SER A 66 11.48 -20.00 -2.98
C SER A 66 12.39 -18.98 -2.33
N ILE A 67 13.69 -18.97 -2.65
CA ILE A 67 14.65 -18.00 -2.12
C ILE A 67 14.32 -16.59 -2.62
N GLY A 68 13.97 -16.44 -3.90
CA GLY A 68 13.58 -15.15 -4.49
C GLY A 68 12.40 -14.51 -3.76
N GLY A 69 11.34 -15.29 -3.50
CA GLY A 69 10.20 -14.82 -2.70
C GLY A 69 10.58 -14.39 -1.27
N LEU A 70 11.52 -15.10 -0.65
CA LEU A 70 12.02 -14.77 0.70
C LEU A 70 12.93 -13.53 0.70
N ILE A 71 13.72 -13.31 -0.36
CA ILE A 71 14.50 -12.08 -0.54
C ILE A 71 13.54 -10.89 -0.65
N SER A 72 12.52 -10.97 -1.50
CA SER A 72 11.52 -9.91 -1.65
C SER A 72 10.78 -9.64 -0.33
N LYS A 73 10.41 -10.68 0.41
CA LYS A 73 9.79 -10.54 1.73
C LYS A 73 10.72 -9.85 2.73
N GLY A 74 11.95 -10.35 2.87
CA GLY A 74 12.93 -9.77 3.81
C GLY A 74 13.28 -8.32 3.47
N ALA A 75 13.33 -7.97 2.18
CA ALA A 75 13.49 -6.60 1.73
C ALA A 75 12.28 -5.72 2.09
N GLY A 76 11.06 -6.21 1.89
CA GLY A 76 9.83 -5.54 2.29
C GLY A 76 9.77 -5.29 3.80
N ASP A 77 10.10 -6.30 4.61
CA ASP A 77 10.15 -6.20 6.08
C ASP A 77 11.19 -5.17 6.57
N ALA A 78 12.23 -4.89 5.76
CA ALA A 78 13.23 -3.85 6.02
C ALA A 78 12.82 -2.45 5.52
N GLY A 79 11.61 -2.29 5.01
CA GLY A 79 11.07 -1.02 4.52
C GLY A 79 11.39 -0.70 3.06
N MET A 80 11.72 -1.71 2.24
CA MET A 80 11.85 -1.53 0.80
C MET A 80 10.45 -1.43 0.14
N PRO A 81 10.17 -0.39 -0.66
CA PRO A 81 8.87 -0.23 -1.32
C PRO A 81 8.53 -1.39 -2.27
N ALA A 82 7.25 -1.73 -2.38
CA ALA A 82 6.78 -2.68 -3.38
C ALA A 82 7.10 -2.15 -4.80
N GLY A 83 7.69 -3.01 -5.65
CA GLY A 83 8.08 -2.63 -7.02
C GLY A 83 9.42 -1.91 -7.16
N SER A 84 10.14 -1.61 -6.06
CA SER A 84 11.51 -1.06 -6.15
C SER A 84 12.59 -2.12 -6.39
N ILE A 85 12.19 -3.38 -6.51
CA ILE A 85 13.08 -4.52 -6.79
C ILE A 85 12.97 -4.86 -8.27
N SER A 86 14.10 -4.81 -8.96
CA SER A 86 14.22 -5.28 -10.34
C SER A 86 14.95 -6.61 -10.38
N LEU A 87 14.44 -7.54 -11.19
CA LEU A 87 14.98 -8.87 -11.40
C LEU A 87 15.48 -8.98 -12.85
N SER A 88 16.71 -9.44 -13.02
CA SER A 88 17.24 -9.82 -14.34
C SER A 88 18.03 -11.12 -14.23
N GLU A 89 18.10 -11.89 -15.30
CA GLU A 89 18.95 -13.09 -15.33
C GLU A 89 20.39 -12.70 -15.66
N THR A 90 21.35 -13.37 -15.02
CA THR A 90 22.78 -13.14 -15.21
C THR A 90 23.54 -14.45 -15.43
N ASP A 91 24.79 -14.31 -15.86
CA ASP A 91 25.71 -15.40 -16.19
C ASP A 91 25.76 -16.48 -15.08
N ALA A 92 25.55 -17.72 -15.51
CA ALA A 92 25.38 -18.92 -14.68
C ALA A 92 26.65 -19.75 -14.52
N ARG A 93 27.83 -19.24 -14.92
CA ARG A 93 29.08 -20.01 -14.91
C ARG A 93 29.33 -20.71 -13.55
N GLY A 94 29.32 -22.04 -13.58
CA GLY A 94 29.55 -22.89 -12.41
C GLY A 94 28.35 -23.10 -11.48
N GLN A 95 27.13 -22.74 -11.91
CA GLN A 95 25.89 -23.01 -11.18
C GLN A 95 24.97 -23.99 -11.96
N PRO A 96 24.09 -24.75 -11.27
CA PRO A 96 23.14 -25.65 -11.91
C PRO A 96 22.08 -24.99 -12.80
N GLY A 97 21.91 -23.67 -12.72
CA GLY A 97 20.92 -22.93 -13.49
C GLY A 97 21.20 -21.41 -13.50
N PRO A 98 20.32 -20.60 -14.12
CA PRO A 98 20.51 -19.15 -14.25
C PRO A 98 20.60 -18.48 -12.90
N VAL A 99 21.48 -17.50 -12.71
CA VAL A 99 21.56 -16.72 -11.46
C VAL A 99 20.76 -15.44 -11.62
N VAL A 100 19.83 -15.18 -10.71
CA VAL A 100 18.98 -13.98 -10.76
C VAL A 100 19.69 -12.80 -10.11
N ALA A 101 19.97 -11.75 -10.87
CA ALA A 101 20.34 -10.47 -10.33
C ALA A 101 19.12 -9.77 -9.74
N VAL A 102 19.25 -9.28 -8.51
CA VAL A 102 18.24 -8.53 -7.78
C VAL A 102 18.81 -7.16 -7.50
N THR A 103 18.18 -6.10 -7.98
CA THR A 103 18.60 -4.74 -7.65
C THR A 103 17.50 -4.01 -6.92
N GLY A 104 17.85 -3.22 -5.90
CA GLY A 104 16.84 -2.49 -5.12
C GLY A 104 17.38 -1.22 -4.49
N ALA A 105 16.50 -0.23 -4.35
CA ALA A 105 16.81 1.03 -3.68
C ALA A 105 16.11 1.09 -2.32
N LEU A 106 16.89 1.23 -1.26
CA LEU A 106 16.38 1.37 0.10
C LEU A 106 16.21 2.87 0.44
N PRO A 107 15.12 3.28 1.09
CA PRO A 107 14.93 4.65 1.58
C PRO A 107 16.09 5.15 2.48
N ARG A 108 16.35 6.47 2.49
CA ARG A 108 17.49 7.06 3.25
C ARG A 108 17.39 6.92 4.76
N ASP A 109 16.18 6.88 5.28
CA ASP A 109 15.85 6.69 6.71
C ASP A 109 16.03 5.23 7.17
N ARG A 110 16.35 4.32 6.25
CA ARG A 110 16.50 2.89 6.51
C ARG A 110 17.96 2.46 6.41
N SER A 111 18.24 1.31 7.02
CA SER A 111 19.61 0.80 7.18
C SER A 111 19.85 -0.42 6.27
N LEU A 112 20.91 -0.38 5.46
CA LEU A 112 21.38 -1.54 4.70
C LEU A 112 21.80 -2.70 5.62
N LEU A 113 22.24 -2.41 6.84
CA LEU A 113 22.52 -3.45 7.84
C LEU A 113 21.23 -4.15 8.28
N GLN A 114 20.17 -3.39 8.56
CA GLN A 114 18.86 -3.98 8.90
C GLN A 114 18.27 -4.76 7.73
N LEU A 115 18.46 -4.27 6.49
CA LEU A 115 18.09 -4.99 5.27
C LEU A 115 18.79 -6.35 5.19
N ASN A 116 20.12 -6.38 5.37
CA ASN A 116 20.89 -7.62 5.38
C ASN A 116 20.38 -8.61 6.44
N VAL A 117 20.16 -8.14 7.68
CA VAL A 117 19.63 -8.99 8.78
C VAL A 117 18.24 -9.53 8.46
N SER A 118 17.37 -8.71 7.88
CA SER A 118 16.01 -9.12 7.52
C SER A 118 16.00 -10.17 6.42
N ILE A 119 16.80 -9.95 5.37
CA ILE A 119 16.95 -10.90 4.27
C ILE A 119 17.54 -12.22 4.78
N ASP A 120 18.63 -12.19 5.54
CA ASP A 120 19.28 -13.39 6.08
C ASP A 120 18.32 -14.23 6.94
N ARG A 121 17.54 -13.58 7.80
CA ARG A 121 16.51 -14.25 8.60
C ARG A 121 15.42 -14.86 7.73
N ALA A 122 14.93 -14.13 6.73
CA ALA A 122 13.86 -14.59 5.85
C ALA A 122 14.29 -15.82 5.04
N ILE A 123 15.45 -15.78 4.39
CA ILE A 123 15.94 -16.90 3.58
C ILE A 123 16.34 -18.10 4.44
N GLY A 124 16.83 -17.89 5.67
CA GLY A 124 17.15 -18.96 6.61
C GLY A 124 15.94 -19.80 7.02
N ALA A 125 14.74 -19.22 7.00
CA ALA A 125 13.50 -19.98 7.16
C ALA A 125 13.29 -21.00 6.01
N GLY A 126 13.71 -20.66 4.80
CA GLY A 126 13.62 -21.50 3.60
C GLY A 126 14.82 -22.42 3.34
N GLY A 127 15.88 -22.36 4.15
CA GLY A 127 17.12 -23.12 3.94
C GLY A 127 18.15 -22.43 3.05
N GLY A 128 17.87 -21.18 2.65
CA GLY A 128 18.84 -20.31 2.00
C GLY A 128 19.76 -19.62 3.02
N ARG A 129 20.85 -19.02 2.53
CA ARG A 129 21.84 -18.26 3.31
C ARG A 129 22.46 -17.15 2.48
N VAL A 130 22.87 -16.08 3.16
CA VAL A 130 23.77 -15.06 2.59
C VAL A 130 25.18 -15.65 2.62
N ARG A 131 25.76 -15.92 1.45
CA ARG A 131 27.10 -16.51 1.31
C ARG A 131 28.21 -15.48 1.41
N ALA A 132 27.94 -14.29 0.87
CA ALA A 132 28.83 -13.15 0.95
C ALA A 132 27.99 -11.87 0.99
N CYS A 133 28.43 -10.88 1.75
CA CYS A 133 27.88 -9.53 1.75
C CYS A 133 29.04 -8.55 1.82
N VAL A 134 29.17 -7.68 0.82
CA VAL A 134 30.26 -6.70 0.72
C VAL A 134 29.66 -5.31 0.68
N GLU A 135 30.16 -4.45 1.56
CA GLU A 135 29.82 -3.03 1.60
C GLU A 135 30.70 -2.25 0.61
N LYS A 136 30.08 -1.45 -0.24
CA LYS A 136 30.76 -0.62 -1.25
C LYS A 136 30.37 0.85 -1.11
N ARG A 137 31.19 1.71 -1.73
CA ARG A 137 30.97 3.17 -1.83
C ARG A 137 30.70 3.81 -0.44
N GLY A 138 31.54 3.48 0.53
CA GLY A 138 31.47 4.04 1.89
C GLY A 138 30.16 3.75 2.63
N GLY A 139 29.56 2.57 2.41
CA GLY A 139 28.34 2.14 3.10
C GLY A 139 27.01 2.50 2.46
N SER A 140 27.07 3.06 1.25
CA SER A 140 25.86 3.39 0.50
C SER A 140 25.34 2.26 -0.38
N VAL A 141 26.08 1.16 -0.52
CA VAL A 141 25.70 -0.02 -1.31
C VAL A 141 26.14 -1.29 -0.59
N ILE A 142 25.29 -2.31 -0.58
CA ILE A 142 25.65 -3.69 -0.25
C ILE A 142 25.44 -4.59 -1.46
N GLU A 143 26.42 -5.44 -1.73
CA GLU A 143 26.31 -6.53 -2.69
C GLU A 143 26.27 -7.87 -1.95
N MET A 144 25.30 -8.72 -2.27
CA MET A 144 25.06 -9.99 -1.60
C MET A 144 25.07 -11.15 -2.59
N GLU A 145 25.71 -12.25 -2.22
CA GLU A 145 25.50 -13.54 -2.88
C GLU A 145 24.57 -14.39 -2.03
N ILE A 146 23.44 -14.81 -2.60
CA ILE A 146 22.40 -15.54 -1.87
C ILE A 146 22.11 -16.88 -2.56
N GLY A 147 21.98 -17.94 -1.75
CA GLY A 147 21.65 -19.26 -2.24
C GLY A 147 21.67 -20.30 -1.13
N THR A 148 22.09 -21.52 -1.43
CA THR A 148 22.23 -22.61 -0.45
C THR A 148 23.66 -22.67 0.10
N ARG A 149 24.08 -23.79 0.70
CA ARG A 149 25.47 -23.96 1.15
C ARG A 149 26.47 -23.92 0.01
N ARG A 150 26.14 -24.56 -1.10
CA ARG A 150 27.05 -24.78 -2.24
C ARG A 150 26.65 -24.01 -3.48
N THR A 151 25.38 -23.67 -3.61
CA THR A 151 24.82 -23.12 -4.84
C THR A 151 24.46 -21.65 -4.67
N VAL A 152 24.86 -20.80 -5.60
CA VAL A 152 24.39 -19.41 -5.71
C VAL A 152 23.14 -19.40 -6.57
N THR A 153 22.10 -18.73 -6.11
CA THR A 153 20.83 -18.58 -6.86
C THR A 153 20.54 -17.14 -7.23
N HIS A 154 21.02 -16.19 -6.42
CA HIS A 154 20.83 -14.76 -6.61
C HIS A 154 22.10 -13.96 -6.32
N ARG A 155 22.25 -12.86 -7.06
CA ARG A 155 23.23 -11.81 -6.78
C ARG A 155 22.46 -10.52 -6.55
N CYS A 156 22.50 -9.98 -5.34
CA CYS A 156 21.71 -8.83 -4.98
C CYS A 156 22.59 -7.58 -4.84
N GLU A 157 22.16 -6.45 -5.40
CA GLU A 157 22.75 -5.14 -5.17
C GLU A 157 21.68 -4.22 -4.57
N PHE A 158 21.86 -3.83 -3.32
CA PHE A 158 20.98 -2.89 -2.65
C PHE A 158 21.72 -1.62 -2.31
N ARG A 159 21.12 -0.47 -2.62
CA ARG A 159 21.72 0.84 -2.39
C ARG A 159 20.81 1.74 -1.58
N ILE A 160 21.39 2.60 -0.75
CA ILE A 160 20.65 3.71 -0.16
C ILE A 160 20.28 4.66 -1.31
N SER A 161 18.98 4.90 -1.48
CA SER A 161 18.46 5.85 -2.44
C SER A 161 19.00 7.24 -2.11
N ARG A 162 19.71 7.88 -3.05
CA ARG A 162 20.07 9.30 -2.88
C ARG A 162 18.87 10.24 -3.02
N ARG A 163 17.70 9.75 -3.42
CA ARG A 163 16.45 10.51 -3.47
C ARG A 163 15.73 10.38 -2.13
N SER A 164 15.32 11.51 -1.57
CA SER A 164 14.46 11.57 -0.38
C SER A 164 13.16 10.79 -0.63
N VAL A 165 12.69 10.15 0.43
CA VAL A 165 11.46 9.33 0.49
C VAL A 165 10.21 10.14 0.15
N GLU A 166 10.33 11.46 0.11
CA GLU A 166 9.30 12.42 -0.31
C GLU A 166 8.94 12.42 -1.81
N SER A 167 9.57 11.57 -2.63
CA SER A 167 9.50 11.68 -4.10
C SER A 167 9.14 10.40 -4.87
N GLN A 168 8.48 9.42 -4.23
CA GLN A 168 7.86 8.31 -4.97
C GLN A 168 6.38 8.18 -4.62
N GLU A 169 5.66 9.29 -4.88
CA GLU A 169 4.26 9.34 -5.34
C GLU A 169 3.85 10.79 -5.66
N ARG A 170 4.83 11.69 -5.84
CA ARG A 170 4.56 12.97 -6.47
C ARG A 170 4.83 12.84 -7.97
N PRO A 171 3.92 13.35 -8.81
CA PRO A 171 4.13 13.45 -10.25
C PRO A 171 5.56 13.90 -10.57
N ALA A 172 6.21 13.28 -11.56
CA ALA A 172 7.43 13.82 -12.14
C ALA A 172 7.17 15.27 -12.61
N GLY A 173 7.70 16.24 -11.87
CA GLY A 173 7.45 17.68 -12.08
C GLY A 173 6.37 18.27 -11.15
N PRO A 174 6.35 19.61 -11.00
CA PRO A 174 5.38 20.29 -10.15
C PRO A 174 3.95 19.98 -10.59
N ALA A 175 3.03 19.83 -9.64
CA ALA A 175 1.67 19.44 -9.98
C ALA A 175 0.57 20.07 -9.14
N ILE A 176 -0.63 20.05 -9.70
CA ILE A 176 -1.83 20.64 -9.13
C ILE A 176 -2.92 19.58 -9.19
N THR A 177 -3.61 19.32 -8.08
CA THR A 177 -4.92 18.66 -8.15
C THR A 177 -6.02 19.67 -7.89
N VAL A 178 -7.10 19.58 -8.66
CA VAL A 178 -8.23 20.50 -8.58
C VAL A 178 -9.45 19.73 -8.15
N ILE A 179 -10.12 20.22 -7.11
CA ILE A 179 -11.43 19.74 -6.67
C ILE A 179 -12.44 20.84 -6.97
N VAL A 180 -13.58 20.46 -7.56
CA VAL A 180 -14.67 21.38 -7.86
C VAL A 180 -15.86 21.00 -6.99
N ASP A 181 -16.14 21.84 -6.00
CA ASP A 181 -17.19 21.70 -4.98
C ASP A 181 -18.55 22.22 -5.47
N ASP A 182 -19.59 21.89 -4.70
CA ASP A 182 -20.99 22.30 -4.88
C ASP A 182 -21.73 21.70 -6.08
N PHE A 183 -21.32 20.53 -6.56
CA PHE A 183 -22.22 19.73 -7.42
C PHE A 183 -23.40 19.20 -6.60
N GLY A 184 -24.57 19.06 -7.24
CA GLY A 184 -25.80 18.56 -6.61
C GLY A 184 -26.92 19.59 -6.54
N TYR A 185 -26.60 20.88 -6.35
CA TYR A 185 -27.60 21.96 -6.25
C TYR A 185 -28.40 22.18 -7.53
N PHE A 186 -27.81 21.93 -8.69
CA PHE A 186 -28.43 22.08 -9.99
C PHE A 186 -27.78 21.13 -10.99
N ASN A 187 -28.53 20.66 -11.98
CA ASN A 187 -28.00 19.90 -13.11
C ASN A 187 -28.30 20.64 -14.43
N ASN A 188 -27.68 21.81 -14.58
CA ASN A 188 -27.91 22.71 -15.71
C ASN A 188 -26.67 22.83 -16.62
N ARG A 189 -26.68 23.85 -17.49
CA ARG A 189 -25.58 24.14 -18.41
C ARG A 189 -24.20 24.24 -17.72
N ARG A 190 -24.12 24.78 -16.50
CA ARG A 190 -22.83 24.92 -15.77
C ARG A 190 -22.20 23.57 -15.45
N VAL A 191 -23.02 22.62 -14.97
CA VAL A 191 -22.56 21.25 -14.69
C VAL A 191 -22.09 20.59 -15.97
N LYS A 192 -22.87 20.71 -17.06
CA LYS A 192 -22.50 20.16 -18.36
C LYS A 192 -21.19 20.75 -18.89
N GLU A 193 -20.97 22.05 -18.74
CA GLU A 193 -19.73 22.72 -19.13
C GLU A 193 -18.53 22.14 -18.38
N PHE A 194 -18.61 21.94 -17.06
CA PHE A 194 -17.54 21.29 -16.30
C PHE A 194 -17.29 19.85 -16.73
N LEU A 195 -18.35 19.03 -16.84
CA LEU A 195 -18.20 17.61 -17.16
C LEU A 195 -17.66 17.39 -18.59
N ALA A 196 -17.87 18.32 -19.50
CA ALA A 196 -17.34 18.27 -20.85
C ALA A 196 -15.86 18.69 -20.97
N LEU A 197 -15.24 19.27 -19.92
CA LEU A 197 -13.84 19.71 -19.97
C LEU A 197 -12.89 18.51 -20.09
N ASP A 198 -11.97 18.56 -21.03
CA ASP A 198 -10.83 17.62 -21.10
C ASP A 198 -9.67 18.09 -20.20
N VAL A 199 -9.99 18.28 -18.91
CA VAL A 199 -9.05 18.68 -17.86
C VAL A 199 -9.22 17.71 -16.68
N PRO A 200 -8.12 17.25 -16.05
CA PRO A 200 -8.21 16.44 -14.84
C PRO A 200 -8.64 17.33 -13.65
N PHE A 201 -9.79 17.01 -13.07
CA PHE A 201 -10.30 17.55 -11.82
C PHE A 201 -11.22 16.53 -11.16
N THR A 202 -11.44 16.71 -9.86
CA THR A 202 -12.35 15.88 -9.05
C THR A 202 -13.68 16.59 -8.86
N VAL A 203 -14.78 15.87 -9.09
CA VAL A 203 -16.16 16.33 -8.87
C VAL A 203 -16.54 16.05 -7.42
N SER A 204 -16.91 17.07 -6.68
CA SER A 204 -17.30 16.96 -5.28
C SER A 204 -18.79 17.27 -5.12
N VAL A 205 -19.56 16.24 -4.74
CA VAL A 205 -21.03 16.25 -4.82
C VAL A 205 -21.65 16.33 -3.43
N ILE A 206 -22.50 17.33 -3.20
CA ILE A 206 -23.32 17.44 -2.00
C ILE A 206 -24.29 16.25 -1.98
N PRO A 207 -24.32 15.43 -0.93
CA PRO A 207 -25.23 14.28 -0.79
C PRO A 207 -26.67 14.73 -0.52
N GLY A 208 -27.64 13.89 -0.85
CA GLY A 208 -29.05 14.09 -0.49
C GLY A 208 -29.78 15.22 -1.21
N LEU A 209 -29.29 15.70 -2.35
CA LEU A 209 -29.99 16.64 -3.22
C LEU A 209 -30.62 15.90 -4.41
N GLU A 210 -31.61 16.53 -5.04
CA GLU A 210 -32.37 16.00 -6.18
C GLU A 210 -31.47 15.43 -7.29
N HIS A 211 -30.29 16.03 -7.50
CA HIS A 211 -29.41 15.67 -8.60
C HIS A 211 -28.14 14.91 -8.18
N SER A 212 -27.93 14.62 -6.89
CA SER A 212 -26.66 14.08 -6.38
C SER A 212 -26.27 12.77 -7.08
N GLU A 213 -27.14 11.76 -7.05
CA GLU A 213 -26.88 10.45 -7.67
C GLU A 213 -26.66 10.55 -9.18
N ASN A 214 -27.49 11.35 -9.85
CA ASN A 214 -27.41 11.52 -11.30
C ASN A 214 -26.10 12.24 -11.71
N ILE A 215 -25.62 13.19 -10.92
CA ILE A 215 -24.34 13.85 -11.17
C ILE A 215 -23.18 12.91 -10.88
N CYS A 216 -23.21 12.10 -9.82
CA CYS A 216 -22.20 11.06 -9.58
C CYS A 216 -22.05 10.13 -10.80
N ARG A 217 -23.17 9.67 -11.38
CA ARG A 217 -23.17 8.85 -12.59
C ARG A 217 -22.58 9.59 -13.79
N GLN A 218 -23.08 10.78 -14.12
CA GLN A 218 -22.59 11.58 -15.25
C GLN A 218 -21.10 11.91 -15.13
N ALA A 219 -20.62 12.25 -13.94
CA ALA A 219 -19.21 12.53 -13.69
C ALA A 219 -18.33 11.30 -13.95
N ARG A 220 -18.75 10.13 -13.48
CA ARG A 220 -18.02 8.87 -13.72
C ARG A 220 -18.05 8.46 -15.20
N GLU A 221 -19.18 8.62 -15.88
CA GLU A 221 -19.30 8.40 -17.32
C GLU A 221 -18.38 9.35 -18.12
N ALA A 222 -18.19 10.57 -17.64
CA ALA A 222 -17.23 11.53 -18.18
C ALA A 222 -15.77 11.28 -17.74
N GLY A 223 -15.48 10.16 -17.07
CA GLY A 223 -14.14 9.78 -16.63
C GLY A 223 -13.58 10.65 -15.50
N LYS A 224 -14.43 11.36 -14.75
CA LYS A 224 -14.04 12.17 -13.59
C LYS A 224 -14.05 11.36 -12.31
N GLU A 225 -13.15 11.71 -11.41
CA GLU A 225 -13.17 11.22 -10.04
C GLU A 225 -14.28 11.92 -9.26
N VAL A 226 -14.88 11.21 -8.30
CA VAL A 226 -16.01 11.75 -7.53
C VAL A 226 -15.76 11.54 -6.04
N ILE A 227 -15.97 12.59 -5.25
CA ILE A 227 -15.96 12.55 -3.78
C ILE A 227 -17.28 13.07 -3.22
N CYS A 228 -17.62 12.65 -2.00
CA CYS A 228 -18.79 13.17 -1.29
C CYS A 228 -18.45 14.48 -0.58
N HIS A 229 -19.20 15.54 -0.86
CA HIS A 229 -19.08 16.86 -0.25
C HIS A 229 -19.97 16.95 1.00
N LEU A 230 -19.49 16.42 2.11
CA LEU A 230 -20.28 16.21 3.33
C LEU A 230 -20.65 17.55 4.00
N PRO A 231 -21.95 17.88 4.19
CA PRO A 231 -22.37 19.07 4.92
C PRO A 231 -21.98 18.99 6.40
N MET A 232 -21.27 20.01 6.89
CA MET A 232 -20.77 20.05 8.27
C MET A 232 -21.02 21.41 8.91
N GLU A 233 -21.27 21.42 10.23
CA GLU A 233 -21.60 22.62 11.01
C GLU A 233 -20.50 23.71 10.91
N PRO A 234 -20.82 24.92 10.43
CA PRO A 234 -19.94 26.09 10.51
C PRO A 234 -19.97 26.75 11.90
N GLU A 235 -19.00 27.64 12.17
CA GLU A 235 -19.03 28.52 13.35
C GLU A 235 -20.20 29.52 13.29
N ASN A 236 -20.54 29.98 12.09
CA ASN A 236 -21.70 30.84 11.83
C ASN A 236 -22.94 30.00 11.50
N ASP A 237 -24.06 30.66 11.21
CA ASP A 237 -25.31 29.99 10.84
C ASP A 237 -25.14 29.11 9.59
N GLY A 238 -25.56 27.85 9.70
CA GLY A 238 -25.63 26.89 8.60
C GLY A 238 -26.96 26.14 8.64
N SER A 239 -27.60 26.00 7.48
CA SER A 239 -28.88 25.30 7.33
C SER A 239 -28.69 23.93 6.69
N ASP A 240 -29.53 22.97 7.05
CA ASP A 240 -29.63 21.69 6.35
C ASP A 240 -30.04 21.92 4.90
N GLN A 241 -29.32 21.27 3.98
CA GLN A 241 -29.57 21.36 2.54
C GLN A 241 -29.81 19.95 2.02
N GLY A 242 -31.01 19.69 1.51
CA GLY A 242 -31.43 18.36 1.10
C GLY A 242 -31.80 17.43 2.26
N ASP A 243 -31.81 16.14 1.96
CA ASP A 243 -32.28 15.08 2.87
C ASP A 243 -31.20 14.61 3.86
N ILE A 244 -29.95 15.04 3.66
CA ILE A 244 -28.83 14.72 4.53
C ILE A 244 -28.54 15.93 5.44
N PRO A 245 -28.77 15.82 6.77
CA PRO A 245 -28.53 16.92 7.68
C PRO A 245 -27.02 17.18 7.84
N LEU A 246 -26.66 18.41 8.21
CA LEU A 246 -25.30 18.77 8.59
C LEU A 246 -24.84 17.89 9.74
N VAL A 247 -23.61 17.38 9.63
CA VAL A 247 -22.89 16.80 10.76
C VAL A 247 -22.60 17.90 11.77
N ARG A 248 -23.19 17.79 12.97
CA ARG A 248 -23.11 18.79 14.03
C ARG A 248 -22.35 18.29 15.26
N THR A 249 -21.68 19.22 15.92
CA THR A 249 -20.97 19.03 17.19
C THR A 249 -21.87 18.60 18.34
N ALA A 250 -23.18 18.87 18.27
CA ALA A 250 -24.16 18.40 19.25
C ALA A 250 -24.54 16.91 19.08
N MET A 251 -24.26 16.30 17.92
CA MET A 251 -24.68 14.93 17.63
C MET A 251 -23.78 13.90 18.32
N SER A 252 -24.34 12.76 18.70
CA SER A 252 -23.56 11.61 19.19
C SER A 252 -22.69 11.01 18.09
N GLY A 253 -21.60 10.30 18.45
CA GLY A 253 -20.72 9.65 17.47
C GLY A 253 -21.48 8.68 16.54
N ALA A 254 -22.37 7.85 17.09
CA ALA A 254 -23.21 6.95 16.31
C ALA A 254 -24.18 7.70 15.37
N GLY A 255 -24.71 8.85 15.80
CA GLY A 255 -25.55 9.70 14.96
C GLY A 255 -24.77 10.26 13.77
N ILE A 256 -23.54 10.72 14.01
CA ILE A 256 -22.62 11.21 12.97
C ILE A 256 -22.31 10.09 11.98
N GLU A 257 -21.91 8.90 12.46
CA GLU A 257 -21.60 7.77 11.60
C GLU A 257 -22.79 7.39 10.70
N LYS A 258 -24.01 7.39 11.24
CA LYS A 258 -25.24 7.12 10.48
C LYS A 258 -25.52 8.16 9.39
N ILE A 259 -25.27 9.44 9.66
CA ILE A 259 -25.43 10.51 8.68
C ILE A 259 -24.40 10.36 7.55
N VAL A 260 -23.14 10.08 7.89
CA VAL A 260 -22.08 9.85 6.92
C VAL A 260 -22.38 8.63 6.05
N GLU A 261 -22.90 7.54 6.62
CA GLU A 261 -23.30 6.37 5.85
C GLU A 261 -24.44 6.67 4.87
N LYS A 262 -25.47 7.41 5.30
CA LYS A 262 -26.55 7.87 4.41
C LYS A 262 -26.05 8.82 3.31
N ALA A 263 -25.10 9.68 3.63
CA ALA A 263 -24.49 10.58 2.64
C ALA A 263 -23.84 9.77 1.51
N LEU A 264 -23.12 8.70 1.86
CA LEU A 264 -22.47 7.79 0.91
C LEU A 264 -23.47 6.97 0.09
N GLU A 265 -24.64 6.62 0.63
CA GLU A 265 -25.71 5.98 -0.13
C GLU A 265 -26.21 6.88 -1.27
N SER A 266 -26.35 8.18 -1.01
CA SER A 266 -26.79 9.18 -2.02
C SER A 266 -25.67 9.67 -2.96
N THR A 267 -24.44 9.20 -2.78
CA THR A 267 -23.27 9.56 -3.61
C THR A 267 -22.54 8.29 -4.09
N PRO A 268 -23.16 7.48 -4.96
CA PRO A 268 -22.64 6.18 -5.34
C PRO A 268 -21.31 6.29 -6.09
N GLY A 269 -20.37 5.43 -5.71
CA GLY A 269 -19.08 5.29 -6.39
C GLY A 269 -18.07 6.39 -6.07
N VAL A 270 -18.24 7.12 -4.97
CA VAL A 270 -17.21 8.04 -4.49
C VAL A 270 -15.95 7.32 -4.03
N ILE A 271 -14.80 7.96 -4.24
CA ILE A 271 -13.46 7.43 -3.86
C ILE A 271 -12.94 8.02 -2.55
N GLY A 272 -13.59 9.08 -2.06
CA GLY A 272 -13.22 9.87 -0.89
C GLY A 272 -14.34 10.82 -0.48
N MET A 273 -14.05 11.70 0.48
CA MET A 273 -14.97 12.73 0.95
C MET A 273 -14.22 14.04 1.23
N ASN A 274 -14.90 15.18 1.21
CA ASN A 274 -14.43 16.43 1.82
C ASN A 274 -15.56 17.10 2.61
N ASN A 275 -15.26 18.15 3.35
CA ASN A 275 -16.27 18.93 4.08
C ASN A 275 -16.81 20.10 3.25
N HIS A 276 -18.15 20.23 3.21
CA HIS A 276 -18.85 21.46 2.85
C HIS A 276 -19.05 22.29 4.11
N MET A 277 -18.56 23.54 4.11
CA MET A 277 -18.47 24.39 5.30
C MET A 277 -17.66 23.72 6.43
N GLY A 278 -18.26 23.47 7.59
CA GLY A 278 -17.66 22.66 8.64
C GLY A 278 -16.67 23.35 9.58
N SER A 279 -16.52 24.69 9.57
CA SER A 279 -15.51 25.37 10.38
C SER A 279 -15.61 25.11 11.90
N LYS A 280 -16.77 24.69 12.40
CA LYS A 280 -16.96 24.26 13.79
C LYS A 280 -16.80 22.76 13.95
N ALA A 281 -17.38 21.96 13.05
CA ALA A 281 -17.34 20.51 13.09
C ALA A 281 -15.94 19.93 12.84
N THR A 282 -15.16 20.49 11.91
CA THR A 282 -13.79 20.04 11.62
C THR A 282 -12.79 20.42 12.71
N ALA A 283 -13.15 21.35 13.60
CA ALA A 283 -12.38 21.70 14.79
C ALA A 283 -12.69 20.78 16.00
N ASP A 284 -13.67 19.89 15.90
CA ASP A 284 -14.07 18.96 16.96
C ASP A 284 -13.51 17.55 16.70
N MET A 285 -12.58 17.12 17.56
CA MET A 285 -11.91 15.82 17.46
C MET A 285 -12.88 14.63 17.55
N ARG A 286 -13.94 14.73 18.36
CA ARG A 286 -14.92 13.65 18.52
C ARG A 286 -15.77 13.52 17.26
N VAL A 287 -16.15 14.64 16.66
CA VAL A 287 -16.85 14.66 15.36
C VAL A 287 -15.97 14.05 14.29
N MET A 288 -14.75 14.56 14.10
CA MET A 288 -13.88 14.10 13.03
C MET A 288 -13.47 12.63 13.17
N ARG A 289 -13.20 12.13 14.38
CA ARG A 289 -12.96 10.69 14.58
C ARG A 289 -14.15 9.83 14.18
N SER A 290 -15.38 10.31 14.40
CA SER A 290 -16.59 9.58 13.98
C SER A 290 -16.70 9.52 12.46
N VAL A 291 -16.41 10.63 11.76
CA VAL A 291 -16.34 10.66 10.29
C VAL A 291 -15.24 9.73 9.77
N MET A 292 -14.03 9.82 10.32
CA MET A 292 -12.87 9.02 9.91
C MET A 292 -13.08 7.51 10.11
N LYS A 293 -13.80 7.10 11.15
CA LYS A 293 -14.19 5.68 11.33
C LYS A 293 -15.00 5.17 10.15
N VAL A 294 -15.95 5.95 9.63
CA VAL A 294 -16.72 5.56 8.44
C VAL A 294 -15.82 5.54 7.21
N CYS A 295 -14.97 6.56 7.03
CA CYS A 295 -14.00 6.59 5.93
C CYS A 295 -13.11 5.35 5.92
N ARG A 296 -12.53 4.96 7.07
CA ARG A 296 -11.74 3.74 7.22
C ARG A 296 -12.55 2.50 6.83
N ARG A 297 -13.75 2.32 7.40
CA ARG A 297 -14.61 1.14 7.11
C ARG A 297 -14.94 1.02 5.62
N LYS A 298 -15.11 2.15 4.93
CA LYS A 298 -15.48 2.22 3.52
C LYS A 298 -14.27 2.31 2.58
N GLY A 299 -13.04 2.34 3.10
CA GLY A 299 -11.82 2.46 2.29
C GLY A 299 -11.67 3.83 1.59
N LEU A 300 -12.26 4.87 2.16
CA LEU A 300 -12.26 6.24 1.62
C LEU A 300 -11.13 7.07 2.25
N PHE A 301 -10.57 7.99 1.47
CA PHE A 301 -9.74 9.07 2.01
C PHE A 301 -10.61 10.29 2.34
N PHE A 302 -10.04 11.25 3.06
CA PHE A 302 -10.71 12.50 3.37
C PHE A 302 -9.86 13.71 2.93
N VAL A 303 -10.46 14.68 2.26
CA VAL A 303 -9.80 15.95 1.93
C VAL A 303 -10.34 17.02 2.88
N ASP A 304 -9.47 17.64 3.67
CA ASP A 304 -9.81 18.82 4.44
C ASP A 304 -9.92 20.03 3.50
N SER A 305 -11.12 20.56 3.32
CA SER A 305 -11.34 21.81 2.57
C SER A 305 -10.68 23.02 3.28
N TYR A 306 -10.27 22.85 4.54
CA TYR A 306 -9.55 23.79 5.38
C TYR A 306 -10.26 25.14 5.54
N THR A 307 -11.54 25.09 5.92
CA THR A 307 -12.39 26.25 6.16
C THR A 307 -12.08 26.98 7.48
N THR A 308 -11.19 26.43 8.32
CA THR A 308 -10.76 26.99 9.60
C THR A 308 -9.31 26.62 9.91
N GLY A 309 -8.57 27.54 10.53
CA GLY A 309 -7.23 27.27 11.05
C GLY A 309 -7.19 26.35 12.27
N LYS A 310 -8.36 26.01 12.83
CA LYS A 310 -8.52 25.12 14.00
C LYS A 310 -8.82 23.67 13.61
N SER A 311 -8.76 23.33 12.32
CA SER A 311 -9.11 22.00 11.83
C SER A 311 -8.24 20.91 12.48
N VAL A 312 -8.87 19.83 12.92
CA VAL A 312 -8.21 18.65 13.51
C VAL A 312 -8.30 17.42 12.60
N VAL A 313 -8.60 17.63 11.32
CA VAL A 313 -8.80 16.57 10.32
C VAL A 313 -7.57 15.66 10.22
N ASP A 314 -6.37 16.24 10.10
CA ASP A 314 -5.12 15.47 9.98
C ASP A 314 -4.86 14.61 11.22
N GLU A 315 -5.00 15.18 12.42
CA GLU A 315 -4.80 14.44 13.69
C GLU A 315 -5.85 13.33 13.86
N ALA A 316 -7.11 13.59 13.49
CA ALA A 316 -8.17 12.58 13.55
C ALA A 316 -7.93 11.45 12.53
N ALA A 317 -7.45 11.78 11.34
CA ALA A 317 -7.17 10.82 10.29
C ALA A 317 -5.97 9.93 10.62
N GLU A 318 -4.89 10.50 11.17
CA GLU A 318 -3.72 9.75 11.66
C GLU A 318 -4.16 8.71 12.71
N LYS A 319 -4.94 9.12 13.70
CA LYS A 319 -5.44 8.23 14.76
C LYS A 319 -6.32 7.10 14.26
N GLU A 320 -7.05 7.33 13.18
CA GLU A 320 -7.96 6.33 12.61
C GLU A 320 -7.37 5.61 11.39
N GLY A 321 -6.14 5.90 10.98
CA GLY A 321 -5.48 5.28 9.82
C GLY A 321 -6.12 5.62 8.48
N VAL A 322 -6.63 6.85 8.33
CA VAL A 322 -7.24 7.36 7.11
C VAL A 322 -6.24 8.28 6.40
N ARG A 323 -6.13 8.17 5.08
CA ARG A 323 -5.32 9.10 4.29
C ARG A 323 -6.02 10.45 4.18
N THR A 324 -5.28 11.54 4.36
CA THR A 324 -5.77 12.89 4.16
C THR A 324 -4.98 13.69 3.13
N LEU A 325 -5.68 14.68 2.57
CA LEU A 325 -5.08 15.80 1.85
C LEU A 325 -5.71 17.07 2.40
N ARG A 326 -4.99 18.17 2.31
CA ARG A 326 -5.49 19.48 2.73
C ARG A 326 -5.54 20.41 1.53
N ASN A 327 -6.59 21.22 1.46
CA ASN A 327 -6.67 22.34 0.53
C ASN A 327 -5.66 23.43 0.89
N ASP A 328 -4.87 23.85 -0.10
CA ASP A 328 -3.88 24.92 0.07
C ASP A 328 -4.48 26.29 -0.27
N LEU A 329 -5.42 26.34 -1.23
CA LEU A 329 -5.98 27.60 -1.73
C LEU A 329 -7.36 27.39 -2.37
N PHE A 330 -8.33 28.22 -1.96
CA PHE A 330 -9.56 28.40 -2.72
C PHE A 330 -9.32 29.34 -3.90
N LEU A 331 -9.65 28.90 -5.12
CA LEU A 331 -9.41 29.70 -6.32
C LEU A 331 -10.43 30.82 -6.50
N ASP A 332 -11.64 30.67 -5.96
CA ASP A 332 -12.79 31.53 -6.27
C ASP A 332 -13.48 32.12 -5.03
N ASN A 333 -12.69 32.52 -4.04
CA ASN A 333 -13.19 33.30 -2.91
C ASN A 333 -13.87 34.59 -3.36
N LYS A 334 -14.91 35.01 -2.62
CA LYS A 334 -15.70 36.19 -2.96
C LYS A 334 -14.81 37.45 -2.88
N GLY A 335 -14.76 38.20 -3.97
CA GLY A 335 -13.99 39.45 -4.07
C GLY A 335 -12.55 39.27 -4.52
N GLU A 336 -12.10 38.03 -4.75
CA GLU A 336 -10.77 37.73 -5.29
C GLU A 336 -10.82 37.44 -6.80
N ASP A 337 -9.72 37.72 -7.51
CA ASP A 337 -9.57 37.36 -8.91
C ASP A 337 -9.16 35.88 -9.06
N VAL A 338 -10.04 35.09 -9.69
CA VAL A 338 -9.85 33.66 -9.89
C VAL A 338 -8.56 33.35 -10.65
N ARG A 339 -8.22 34.13 -11.68
CA ARG A 339 -7.00 33.92 -12.48
C ARG A 339 -5.75 34.31 -11.71
N GLU A 340 -5.81 35.32 -10.85
CA GLU A 340 -4.70 35.64 -9.97
C GLU A 340 -4.41 34.49 -9.00
N ASN A 341 -5.45 33.92 -8.39
CA ASN A 341 -5.31 32.76 -7.50
C ASN A 341 -4.81 31.51 -8.22
N MET A 342 -5.23 31.29 -9.47
CA MET A 342 -4.67 30.25 -10.33
C MET A 342 -3.16 30.44 -10.59
N ARG A 343 -2.70 31.66 -10.87
CA ARG A 343 -1.26 31.92 -11.00
C ARG A 343 -0.52 31.70 -9.67
N LYS A 344 -1.11 32.07 -8.54
CA LYS A 344 -0.56 31.75 -7.21
C LYS A 344 -0.43 30.24 -7.01
N ALA A 345 -1.44 29.46 -7.37
CA ALA A 345 -1.39 28.00 -7.29
C ALA A 345 -0.26 27.41 -8.15
N ILE A 346 -0.08 27.87 -9.40
CA ILE A 346 1.07 27.48 -10.25
C ILE A 346 2.40 27.81 -9.56
N SER A 347 2.54 29.02 -9.01
CA SER A 347 3.74 29.42 -8.28
C SER A 347 4.00 28.56 -7.03
N ILE A 348 2.95 28.15 -6.30
CA ILE A 348 3.08 27.27 -5.15
C ILE A 348 3.52 25.87 -5.59
N ALA A 349 2.88 25.31 -6.62
CA ALA A 349 3.25 24.00 -7.16
C ALA A 349 4.69 23.98 -7.67
N SER A 350 5.13 25.00 -8.40
CA SER A 350 6.51 25.09 -8.90
C SER A 350 7.55 25.16 -7.78
N ARG A 351 7.22 25.78 -6.64
CA ARG A 351 8.12 25.91 -5.48
C ARG A 351 8.08 24.70 -4.54
N SER A 352 6.91 24.13 -4.32
CA SER A 352 6.65 23.13 -3.27
C SER A 352 6.48 21.71 -3.83
N GLY A 353 6.49 21.56 -5.15
CA GLY A 353 6.31 20.32 -5.88
C GLY A 353 4.85 19.93 -6.12
N SER A 354 3.93 20.30 -5.23
CA SER A 354 2.51 20.03 -5.40
C SER A 354 1.64 21.08 -4.72
N VAL A 355 0.39 21.22 -5.17
CA VAL A 355 -0.64 22.02 -4.50
C VAL A 355 -2.03 21.41 -4.76
N THR A 356 -2.90 21.49 -3.76
CA THR A 356 -4.30 21.11 -3.82
C THR A 356 -5.14 22.36 -3.79
N VAL A 357 -6.02 22.51 -4.76
CA VAL A 357 -6.86 23.70 -4.87
C VAL A 357 -8.33 23.33 -5.02
N ILE A 358 -9.18 24.14 -4.41
CA ILE A 358 -10.63 24.00 -4.48
C ILE A 358 -11.22 25.19 -5.23
N MET A 359 -12.21 24.93 -6.08
CA MET A 359 -13.09 25.94 -6.65
C MET A 359 -14.54 25.44 -6.63
N HIS A 360 -15.51 26.28 -6.96
CA HIS A 360 -16.93 25.89 -6.91
C HIS A 360 -17.58 25.93 -8.30
N VAL A 361 -18.73 25.26 -8.46
CA VAL A 361 -19.53 25.33 -9.69
C VAL A 361 -20.21 26.70 -9.84
N ARG A 362 -19.45 27.71 -10.29
CA ARG A 362 -19.94 29.08 -10.53
C ARG A 362 -19.91 29.45 -12.02
N LYS A 363 -20.65 30.51 -12.38
CA LYS A 363 -20.67 31.03 -13.76
C LYS A 363 -19.24 31.47 -14.17
N GLY A 364 -18.77 30.99 -15.31
CA GLY A 364 -17.44 31.31 -15.86
C GLY A 364 -16.31 30.43 -15.33
N ASN A 365 -16.50 29.70 -14.23
CA ASN A 365 -15.43 28.91 -13.62
C ASN A 365 -14.94 27.74 -14.50
N ALA A 366 -15.80 27.15 -15.34
CA ALA A 366 -15.38 26.13 -16.30
C ALA A 366 -14.37 26.69 -17.33
N GLU A 367 -14.61 27.92 -17.82
CA GLU A 367 -13.68 28.62 -18.71
C GLU A 367 -12.37 28.98 -18.01
N HIS A 368 -12.43 29.41 -16.74
CA HIS A 368 -11.25 29.66 -15.93
C HIS A 368 -10.43 28.39 -15.71
N LEU A 369 -11.07 27.24 -15.44
CA LEU A 369 -10.38 25.97 -15.26
C LEU A 369 -9.71 25.50 -16.57
N GLN A 370 -10.38 25.68 -17.71
CA GLN A 370 -9.79 25.40 -19.02
C GLN A 370 -8.56 26.26 -19.30
N TRP A 371 -8.63 27.56 -18.98
CA TRP A 371 -7.50 28.49 -19.06
C TRP A 371 -6.38 28.08 -18.10
N PHE A 372 -6.72 27.72 -16.86
CA PHE A 372 -5.77 27.31 -15.83
C PHE A 372 -4.93 26.11 -16.27
N ALA A 373 -5.57 25.11 -16.87
CA ALA A 373 -4.90 23.93 -17.40
C ALA A 373 -3.88 24.28 -18.51
N GLN A 374 -4.19 25.27 -19.35
CA GLN A 374 -3.29 25.74 -20.41
C GLN A 374 -2.10 26.51 -19.82
N GLU A 375 -2.33 27.42 -18.88
CA GLU A 375 -1.26 28.18 -18.24
C GLU A 375 -0.34 27.30 -17.40
N ALA A 376 -0.90 26.39 -16.58
CA ALA A 376 -0.09 25.45 -15.81
C ALA A 376 0.83 24.64 -16.73
N ARG A 377 0.30 24.15 -17.86
CA ARG A 377 1.10 23.41 -18.86
C ARG A 377 2.21 24.27 -19.46
N ARG A 378 1.97 25.55 -19.76
CA ARG A 378 3.01 26.47 -20.26
C ARG A 378 4.14 26.66 -19.26
N GLU A 379 3.81 26.67 -17.96
CA GLU A 379 4.75 26.81 -16.85
C GLU A 379 5.38 25.47 -16.41
N GLY A 380 5.16 24.38 -17.17
CA GLY A 380 5.70 23.06 -16.85
C GLY A 380 5.05 22.37 -15.64
N VAL A 381 3.88 22.86 -15.20
CA VAL A 381 3.10 22.32 -14.09
C VAL A 381 1.97 21.43 -14.63
N ARG A 382 1.82 20.24 -14.06
CA ARG A 382 0.79 19.26 -14.49
C ARG A 382 -0.44 19.34 -13.61
N LEU A 383 -1.62 19.45 -14.20
CA LEU A 383 -2.85 19.11 -13.48
C LEU A 383 -2.98 17.58 -13.47
N ILE A 384 -3.24 17.02 -12.30
CA ILE A 384 -3.31 15.57 -12.07
C ILE A 384 -4.58 15.17 -11.33
N ARG A 385 -4.91 13.88 -11.40
CA ARG A 385 -6.01 13.28 -10.65
C ARG A 385 -5.75 13.36 -9.15
N LEU A 386 -6.82 13.36 -8.36
CA LEU A 386 -6.72 13.37 -6.91
C LEU A 386 -6.13 12.05 -6.41
N THR A 387 -6.45 10.90 -7.02
CA THR A 387 -5.80 9.63 -6.64
C THR A 387 -4.29 9.65 -6.90
N GLU A 388 -3.84 10.27 -8.01
CA GLU A 388 -2.41 10.44 -8.30
C GLU A 388 -1.75 11.31 -7.22
N MET A 389 -2.41 12.39 -6.77
CA MET A 389 -1.89 13.24 -5.68
C MET A 389 -1.82 12.49 -4.35
N MET A 390 -2.75 11.57 -4.13
CA MET A 390 -2.91 10.77 -2.91
C MET A 390 -2.07 9.49 -2.88
N GLY A 391 -1.34 9.19 -3.95
CA GLY A 391 -0.55 7.96 -4.04
C GLY A 391 -1.41 6.70 -4.14
N ARG A 392 -2.31 6.66 -5.13
CA ARG A 392 -3.24 5.55 -5.36
C ARG A 392 -3.17 4.98 -6.76
#